data_AF-A0A8X6JS69-F1
#
_entry.id   AF-A0A8X6JS69-F1
#
_cell.length_a   1.000
_cell.length_b   1.000
_cell.length_c   1.000
_cell.angle_alpha   90.00
_cell.angle_beta   90.00
_cell.angle_gamma   90.00
#
_symmetry.space_group_name_H-M   'P 1'
#
loop_
_entity.id
_entity.type
_entity.pdbx_description
1 polymer ?
#
loop_
_entity_poly.entity_id
_entity_poly.type
_entity_poly.pdbx_seq_one_letter_code
_entity_poly.pdbx_strand_id
1 'polypeptide(L)'
;MALSFKDEVLLFFNSPDARVATWPLMDSPTKTVALVIAYLIFVKVLGPALMKNRKPFDLRLPMIVYNFSQVAVSSWIFLNLGLLGWFTKYSWRCEPIDFSNNRDAVRIAEVCWICFLVKFYEFIDTIFFVLRKKNSQITTLHVFHHALVPMTVWIGIKYGAGGYNTLFPVLNSFVHVWMYLYYGLAALGPSVQKYLWWKKYLTKLQLVFRNFILSLCKL
;
A
#
# COMPACT_ATOMS: atom_id res chain seq x y z
N MET A 1 -25.02 28.13 12.06
CA MET A 1 -25.87 26.94 11.97
C MET A 1 -24.93 25.76 11.77
N ALA A 2 -24.84 24.83 12.72
CA ALA A 2 -24.00 23.65 12.57
C ALA A 2 -24.62 22.74 11.49
N LEU A 3 -23.80 22.25 10.56
CA LEU A 3 -24.23 21.31 9.53
C LEU A 3 -24.62 19.98 10.19
N SER A 4 -25.61 19.28 9.63
CA SER A 4 -25.88 17.90 10.03
C SER A 4 -24.68 17.03 9.62
N PHE A 5 -24.40 15.95 10.36
CA PHE A 5 -23.38 14.97 9.98
C PHE A 5 -23.55 14.47 8.53
N LYS A 6 -24.81 14.32 8.06
CA LYS A 6 -25.09 13.97 6.67
C LYS A 6 -24.63 15.04 5.68
N ASP A 7 -24.81 16.31 6.02
CA ASP A 7 -24.43 17.44 5.18
C ASP A 7 -22.91 17.59 5.12
N GLU A 8 -22.20 17.36 6.24
CA GLU A 8 -20.73 17.33 6.28
C GLU A 8 -20.17 16.20 5.42
N VAL A 9 -20.75 15.00 5.50
CA VAL A 9 -20.36 13.85 4.66
C VAL A 9 -20.61 14.14 3.18
N LEU A 10 -21.77 14.72 2.84
CA LEU A 10 -22.07 15.10 1.46
C LEU A 10 -21.12 16.18 0.94
N LEU A 11 -20.80 17.19 1.75
CA LEU A 11 -19.83 18.23 1.40
C LEU A 11 -18.43 17.66 1.14
N PHE A 12 -17.99 16.71 1.98
CA PHE A 12 -16.72 16.02 1.78
C PHE A 12 -16.68 15.26 0.44
N PHE A 13 -17.70 14.43 0.17
CA PHE A 13 -17.73 13.66 -1.09
C PHE A 13 -17.96 14.52 -2.34
N ASN A 14 -18.52 15.72 -2.19
CA ASN A 14 -18.70 16.70 -3.26
C ASN A 14 -17.48 17.61 -3.49
N SER A 15 -16.43 17.48 -2.68
CA SER A 15 -15.22 18.33 -2.75
C SER A 15 -13.97 17.51 -3.07
N PRO A 16 -13.88 16.86 -4.25
CA PRO A 16 -12.68 16.13 -4.63
C PRO A 16 -11.50 17.07 -4.88
N ASP A 17 -10.29 16.59 -4.59
CA ASP A 17 -9.05 17.31 -4.84
C ASP A 17 -8.85 17.47 -6.36
N ALA A 18 -8.89 18.72 -6.84
CA ALA A 18 -8.76 19.05 -8.24
C ALA A 18 -7.38 18.65 -8.83
N ARG A 19 -6.34 18.59 -7.99
CA ARG A 19 -4.95 18.32 -8.42
C ARG A 19 -4.77 16.92 -9.00
N VAL A 20 -5.53 15.96 -8.48
CA VAL A 20 -5.42 14.55 -8.85
C VAL A 20 -6.48 14.11 -9.86
N ALA A 21 -7.40 15.01 -10.25
CA ALA A 21 -8.60 14.66 -11.02
C ALA A 21 -8.30 14.01 -12.38
N THR A 22 -7.22 14.42 -13.03
CA THR A 22 -6.80 13.93 -14.36
C THR A 22 -5.82 12.77 -14.29
N TRP A 23 -5.39 12.37 -13.08
CA TRP A 23 -4.41 11.30 -12.93
C TRP A 23 -5.03 9.94 -13.22
N PRO A 24 -4.24 8.98 -13.75
CA PRO A 24 -4.73 7.65 -14.03
C PRO A 24 -5.39 7.02 -12.80
N LEU A 25 -6.56 6.41 -13.00
CA LEU A 25 -7.40 5.75 -11.99
C LEU A 25 -8.04 6.69 -10.94
N MET A 26 -7.91 8.02 -11.06
CA MET A 26 -8.48 8.99 -10.11
C MET A 26 -9.80 9.62 -10.59
N ASP A 27 -10.26 9.31 -11.79
CA ASP A 27 -11.51 9.84 -12.36
C ASP A 27 -12.74 9.31 -11.61
N SER A 28 -12.80 8.00 -11.35
CA SER A 28 -13.90 7.35 -10.63
C SER A 28 -13.40 6.09 -9.89
N PRO A 29 -14.10 5.64 -8.84
CA PRO A 29 -13.69 4.43 -8.11
C PRO A 29 -13.93 3.15 -8.92
N THR A 30 -14.67 3.22 -10.03
CA THR A 30 -15.11 2.06 -10.82
C THR A 30 -13.93 1.22 -11.32
N LYS A 31 -12.87 1.86 -11.80
CA LYS A 31 -11.66 1.19 -12.30
C LYS A 31 -10.90 0.49 -11.17
N THR A 32 -10.79 1.15 -10.01
CA THR A 32 -10.21 0.56 -8.79
C THR A 32 -10.97 -0.68 -8.35
N VAL A 33 -12.30 -0.60 -8.29
CA VAL A 33 -13.17 -1.73 -7.94
C VAL A 33 -13.05 -2.86 -8.95
N ALA A 34 -13.01 -2.56 -10.24
CA ALA A 34 -12.83 -3.56 -11.29
C ALA A 34 -11.49 -4.30 -11.16
N LEU A 35 -10.39 -3.60 -10.86
CA LEU A 35 -9.08 -4.20 -10.61
C LEU A 35 -9.08 -5.12 -9.38
N VAL A 36 -9.75 -4.69 -8.29
CA VAL A 36 -9.90 -5.52 -7.08
C VAL A 36 -10.73 -6.77 -7.36
N ILE A 37 -11.84 -6.65 -8.09
CA ILE A 37 -12.68 -7.79 -8.49
C ILE A 37 -11.86 -8.76 -9.37
N ALA A 38 -11.12 -8.25 -10.35
CA ALA A 38 -10.25 -9.07 -11.20
C ALA A 38 -9.20 -9.82 -10.37
N TYR A 39 -8.57 -9.14 -9.41
CA TYR A 39 -7.66 -9.75 -8.45
C TYR A 39 -8.33 -10.88 -7.65
N LEU A 40 -9.52 -10.66 -7.11
CA LEU A 40 -10.25 -11.67 -6.33
C LEU A 40 -10.62 -12.89 -7.18
N ILE A 41 -11.11 -12.68 -8.41
CA ILE A 41 -11.41 -13.75 -9.37
C ILE A 41 -10.13 -14.55 -9.65
N PHE A 42 -9.00 -13.88 -9.90
CA PHE A 42 -7.74 -14.56 -10.15
C PHE A 42 -7.30 -15.40 -8.96
N VAL A 43 -7.25 -14.82 -7.76
CA VAL A 43 -6.69 -15.49 -6.57
C VAL A 43 -7.59 -16.62 -6.07
N LYS A 44 -8.91 -16.47 -6.14
CA LYS A 44 -9.85 -17.44 -5.55
C LYS A 44 -10.38 -18.47 -6.54
N VAL A 45 -10.47 -18.13 -7.83
CA VAL A 45 -11.13 -18.99 -8.83
C VAL A 45 -10.16 -19.38 -9.93
N LEU A 46 -9.74 -18.43 -10.76
CA LEU A 46 -9.02 -18.72 -12.01
C LEU A 46 -7.63 -19.31 -11.76
N GLY A 47 -6.82 -18.67 -10.92
CA GLY A 47 -5.46 -19.10 -10.61
C GLY A 47 -5.39 -20.51 -9.99
N PRO A 48 -6.15 -20.81 -8.92
CA PRO A 48 -6.23 -22.17 -8.37
C PRO A 48 -6.72 -23.20 -9.39
N ALA A 49 -7.71 -22.87 -10.23
CA ALA A 49 -8.20 -23.76 -11.28
C ALA A 49 -7.12 -24.08 -12.32
N LEU A 50 -6.39 -23.05 -12.80
CA LEU A 50 -5.28 -23.21 -13.75
C LEU A 50 -4.11 -24.03 -13.16
N MET A 51 -3.88 -23.92 -11.85
CA MET A 51 -2.80 -24.59 -11.13
C MET A 51 -3.17 -26.00 -10.62
N LYS A 52 -4.43 -26.43 -10.72
CA LYS A 52 -4.91 -27.71 -10.16
C LYS A 52 -4.04 -28.89 -10.62
N ASN A 53 -3.85 -29.03 -11.93
CA ASN A 53 -3.11 -30.13 -12.56
C ASN A 53 -1.68 -29.74 -12.97
N ARG A 54 -1.16 -28.61 -12.48
CA ARG A 54 0.21 -28.14 -12.77
C ARG A 54 1.11 -28.29 -11.55
N LYS A 55 2.39 -28.52 -11.81
CA LYS A 55 3.44 -28.44 -10.79
C LYS A 55 3.65 -26.96 -10.39
N PRO A 56 4.07 -26.67 -9.15
CA PRO A 56 4.45 -25.31 -8.75
C PRO A 56 5.52 -24.74 -9.67
N PHE A 57 5.37 -23.47 -10.07
CA PHE A 57 6.39 -22.79 -10.86
C PHE A 57 7.62 -22.44 -10.01
N ASP A 58 8.81 -22.54 -10.60
CA ASP A 58 10.02 -21.92 -10.04
C ASP A 58 10.09 -20.45 -10.48
N LEU A 59 9.72 -19.56 -9.56
CA LEU A 59 9.67 -18.12 -9.78
C LEU A 59 10.75 -17.40 -8.97
N ARG A 60 11.87 -18.07 -8.66
CA ARG A 60 12.92 -17.50 -7.79
C ARG A 60 13.48 -16.17 -8.31
N LEU A 61 13.92 -16.12 -9.57
CA LEU A 61 14.46 -14.89 -10.15
C LEU A 61 13.40 -13.77 -10.27
N PRO A 62 12.18 -14.02 -10.80
CA PRO A 62 11.10 -13.04 -10.78
C PRO A 62 10.81 -12.50 -9.37
N MET A 63 10.79 -13.35 -8.36
CA MET A 63 10.59 -12.93 -6.97
C MET A 63 11.73 -12.06 -6.46
N ILE A 64 12.99 -12.40 -6.77
CA ILE A 64 14.15 -11.58 -6.37
C ILE A 64 14.01 -10.17 -6.96
N VAL A 65 13.81 -10.07 -8.27
CA VAL A 65 13.65 -8.78 -8.98
C VAL A 65 12.47 -8.00 -8.41
N TYR A 66 11.32 -8.65 -8.25
CA TYR A 66 10.13 -8.03 -7.68
C TYR A 66 10.38 -7.49 -6.26
N ASN A 67 10.93 -8.30 -5.35
CA ASN A 67 11.14 -7.88 -3.97
C ASN A 67 12.15 -6.72 -3.88
N PHE A 68 13.24 -6.75 -4.65
CA PHE A 68 14.19 -5.62 -4.66
C PHE A 68 13.62 -4.36 -5.33
N SER A 69 12.75 -4.51 -6.34
CA SER A 69 12.01 -3.36 -6.89
C SER A 69 11.05 -2.75 -5.87
N GLN A 70 10.41 -3.59 -5.04
CA GLN A 70 9.55 -3.16 -3.94
C GLN A 70 10.33 -2.43 -2.85
N VAL A 71 11.55 -2.88 -2.54
CA VAL A 71 12.48 -2.16 -1.65
C VAL A 71 12.76 -0.77 -2.22
N ALA A 72 13.15 -0.68 -3.50
CA ALA A 72 13.51 0.59 -4.13
C ALA A 72 12.33 1.59 -4.13
N VAL A 73 11.13 1.16 -4.55
CA VAL A 73 9.96 2.04 -4.58
C VAL A 73 9.50 2.44 -3.17
N SER A 74 9.54 1.52 -2.20
CA SER A 74 9.16 1.82 -0.81
C SER A 74 10.16 2.78 -0.15
N SER A 75 11.46 2.62 -0.42
CA SER A 75 12.50 3.57 0.03
C SER A 75 12.29 4.94 -0.60
N TRP A 76 12.00 4.99 -1.90
CA TRP A 76 11.73 6.24 -2.61
C TRP A 76 10.51 6.97 -2.02
N ILE A 77 9.40 6.26 -1.78
CA ILE A 77 8.20 6.83 -1.15
C ILE A 77 8.52 7.37 0.24
N PHE A 78 9.16 6.55 1.08
CA PHE A 78 9.51 6.92 2.46
C PHE A 78 10.36 8.19 2.51
N LEU A 79 11.39 8.26 1.67
CA LEU A 79 12.27 9.43 1.60
C LEU A 79 11.55 10.67 1.06
N ASN A 80 10.72 10.54 0.02
CA ASN A 80 10.01 11.70 -0.53
C ASN A 80 8.99 12.26 0.46
N LEU A 81 8.12 11.42 1.04
CA LEU A 81 7.12 11.89 2.01
C LEU A 81 7.77 12.38 3.31
N GLY A 82 8.88 11.76 3.72
CA GLY A 82 9.69 12.21 4.84
C GLY A 82 10.30 13.59 4.59
N LEU A 83 11.09 13.75 3.54
CA LEU A 83 11.82 15.00 3.27
C LEU A 83 10.92 16.18 2.88
N LEU A 84 9.80 15.93 2.19
CA LEU A 84 8.85 16.99 1.80
C LEU A 84 7.94 17.43 2.96
N GLY A 85 7.76 16.58 3.98
CA GLY A 85 6.85 16.82 5.10
C GLY A 85 7.45 16.41 6.45
N TRP A 86 7.35 15.13 6.81
CA TRP A 86 7.53 14.64 8.19
C TRP A 86 8.90 14.82 8.84
N PHE A 87 9.97 14.97 8.06
CA PHE A 87 11.33 15.20 8.57
C PHE A 87 11.72 16.66 8.58
N THR A 88 10.88 17.56 8.06
CA THR A 88 11.24 18.95 7.82
C THR A 88 10.16 19.93 8.29
N LYS A 89 8.96 19.87 7.68
CA LYS A 89 7.93 20.91 7.79
C LYS A 89 6.74 20.51 8.65
N TYR A 90 6.37 19.23 8.65
CA TYR A 90 5.12 18.78 9.27
C TYR A 90 5.25 18.67 10.79
N SER A 91 4.18 19.05 11.46
CA SER A 91 3.94 18.75 12.86
C SER A 91 3.61 17.27 13.04
N TRP A 92 4.12 16.64 14.10
CA TRP A 92 3.71 15.28 14.51
C TRP A 92 2.30 15.21 15.12
N ARG A 93 1.50 16.28 14.96
CA ARG A 93 0.09 16.37 15.37
C ARG A 93 -0.81 16.39 14.12
N CYS A 94 -2.04 16.88 14.26
CA CYS A 94 -2.97 17.06 13.13
C CYS A 94 -2.43 18.13 12.16
N GLU A 95 -1.64 17.67 11.19
CA GLU A 95 -1.12 18.49 10.10
C GLU A 95 -2.21 18.70 9.04
N PRO A 96 -2.58 19.96 8.71
CA PRO A 96 -3.58 20.24 7.70
C PRO A 96 -3.11 19.81 6.31
N ILE A 97 -4.07 19.58 5.43
CA ILE A 97 -3.80 19.25 4.03
C ILE A 97 -3.64 20.57 3.27
N ASP A 98 -2.47 20.77 2.66
CA ASP A 98 -2.27 21.85 1.70
C ASP A 98 -2.85 21.43 0.34
N PHE A 99 -3.98 22.05 -0.04
CA PHE A 99 -4.66 21.85 -1.33
C PHE A 99 -4.17 22.79 -2.44
N SER A 100 -3.15 23.62 -2.19
CA SER A 100 -2.60 24.53 -3.19
C SER A 100 -1.89 23.77 -4.32
N ASN A 101 -1.69 24.48 -5.44
CA ASN A 101 -0.88 24.02 -6.58
C ASN A 101 0.62 24.31 -6.38
N ASN A 102 1.07 24.52 -5.14
CA ASN A 102 2.48 24.69 -4.84
C ASN A 102 3.25 23.42 -5.19
N ARG A 103 4.49 23.57 -5.65
CA ARG A 103 5.35 22.46 -6.11
C ARG A 103 5.43 21.32 -5.08
N ASP A 104 5.63 21.66 -3.81
CA ASP A 104 5.79 20.66 -2.75
C ASP A 104 4.46 19.94 -2.44
N ALA A 105 3.34 20.66 -2.45
CA ALA A 105 2.01 20.10 -2.19
C ALA A 105 1.56 19.14 -3.32
N VAL A 106 1.76 19.54 -4.58
CA VAL A 106 1.54 18.68 -5.75
C VAL A 106 2.46 17.47 -5.70
N ARG A 107 3.74 17.66 -5.34
CA ARG A 107 4.70 16.55 -5.24
C ARG A 107 4.32 15.54 -4.16
N ILE A 108 3.81 15.99 -3.01
CA ILE A 108 3.29 15.10 -1.97
C ILE A 108 2.10 14.30 -2.51
N ALA A 109 1.16 14.96 -3.19
CA ALA A 109 0.03 14.28 -3.82
C ALA A 109 0.50 13.23 -4.85
N GLU A 110 1.51 13.54 -5.67
CA GLU A 110 2.08 12.62 -6.66
C GLU A 110 2.66 11.38 -5.99
N VAL A 111 3.38 11.55 -4.88
CA VAL A 111 3.95 10.44 -4.12
C VAL A 111 2.82 9.60 -3.50
N CYS A 112 1.76 10.22 -2.98
CA CYS A 112 0.57 9.50 -2.52
C CYS A 112 -0.10 8.70 -3.64
N TRP A 113 -0.21 9.26 -4.85
CA TRP A 113 -0.71 8.55 -6.02
C TRP A 113 0.18 7.37 -6.43
N ILE A 114 1.50 7.52 -6.35
CA ILE A 114 2.43 6.40 -6.55
C ILE A 114 2.23 5.33 -5.46
N CYS A 115 2.02 5.71 -4.20
CA CYS A 115 1.68 4.75 -3.14
C CYS A 115 0.44 3.93 -3.50
N PHE A 116 -0.57 4.56 -4.09
CA PHE A 116 -1.78 3.88 -4.55
C PHE A 116 -1.51 2.91 -5.68
N LEU A 117 -0.73 3.30 -6.69
CA LEU A 117 -0.32 2.37 -7.76
C LEU A 117 0.46 1.17 -7.20
N VAL A 118 1.33 1.39 -6.22
CA VAL A 118 2.06 0.32 -5.54
C VAL A 118 1.11 -0.68 -4.88
N LYS A 119 -0.09 -0.29 -4.41
CA LYS A 119 -1.05 -1.26 -3.85
C LYS A 119 -1.60 -2.25 -4.86
N PHE A 120 -1.68 -1.89 -6.14
CA PHE A 120 -1.96 -2.86 -7.20
C PHE A 120 -0.72 -3.68 -7.56
N TYR A 121 0.47 -3.08 -7.52
CA TYR A 121 1.72 -3.80 -7.73
C TYR A 121 1.92 -4.91 -6.67
N GLU A 122 1.50 -4.66 -5.44
CA GLU A 122 1.49 -5.63 -4.34
C GLU A 122 0.56 -6.85 -4.59
N PHE A 123 -0.37 -6.80 -5.55
CA PHE A 123 -1.17 -7.98 -5.91
C PHE A 123 -0.30 -9.13 -6.45
N ILE A 124 0.87 -8.80 -6.99
CA ILE A 124 1.83 -9.78 -7.50
C ILE A 124 2.30 -10.73 -6.38
N ASP A 125 2.33 -10.31 -5.12
CA ASP A 125 2.64 -11.19 -3.98
C ASP A 125 1.69 -12.39 -3.94
N THR A 126 0.39 -12.12 -4.03
CA THR A 126 -0.61 -13.19 -4.02
C THR A 126 -0.58 -14.02 -5.28
N ILE A 127 -0.27 -13.41 -6.44
CA ILE A 127 -0.06 -14.13 -7.70
C ILE A 127 1.11 -15.13 -7.55
N PHE A 128 2.23 -14.72 -6.94
CA PHE A 128 3.33 -15.64 -6.64
C PHE A 128 2.91 -16.77 -5.73
N PHE A 129 2.11 -16.52 -4.70
CA PHE A 129 1.61 -17.59 -3.82
C PHE A 129 0.75 -18.61 -4.58
N VAL A 130 -0.14 -18.15 -5.46
CA VAL A 130 -0.99 -19.02 -6.29
C VAL A 130 -0.14 -19.87 -7.23
N LEU A 131 0.77 -19.24 -8.00
CA LEU A 131 1.59 -19.93 -9.00
C LEU A 131 2.62 -20.89 -8.36
N ARG A 132 3.02 -20.66 -7.11
CA ARG A 132 3.89 -21.57 -6.35
C ARG A 132 3.12 -22.58 -5.50
N LYS A 133 1.78 -22.62 -5.61
CA LYS A 133 0.87 -23.45 -4.79
C LYS A 133 1.12 -23.31 -3.28
N LYS A 134 1.47 -22.11 -2.82
CA LYS A 134 1.67 -21.77 -1.40
C LYS A 134 0.38 -21.25 -0.78
N ASN A 135 -0.68 -22.06 -0.85
CA ASN A 135 -2.03 -21.67 -0.42
C ASN A 135 -2.11 -21.32 1.08
N SER A 136 -1.21 -21.85 1.91
CA SER A 136 -1.12 -21.48 3.34
C SER A 136 -0.75 -20.01 3.58
N GLN A 137 -0.16 -19.34 2.59
CA GLN A 137 0.15 -17.91 2.65
C GLN A 137 -1.04 -17.03 2.21
N ILE A 138 -2.00 -17.60 1.47
CA ILE A 138 -3.20 -16.91 0.98
C ILE A 138 -4.30 -16.98 2.05
N THR A 139 -4.05 -16.35 3.19
CA THR A 139 -5.01 -16.31 4.31
C THR A 139 -6.18 -15.38 4.01
N THR A 140 -7.30 -15.54 4.73
CA THR A 140 -8.44 -14.61 4.64
C THR A 140 -8.02 -13.18 4.94
N LEU A 141 -7.17 -12.99 5.95
CA LEU A 141 -6.65 -11.67 6.31
C LEU A 141 -5.85 -11.05 5.16
N HIS A 142 -4.96 -11.83 4.53
CA HIS A 142 -4.16 -11.36 3.39
C HIS A 142 -5.05 -10.89 2.24
N VAL A 143 -6.01 -11.72 1.83
CA VAL A 143 -6.88 -11.40 0.69
C VAL A 143 -7.80 -10.21 1.00
N PHE A 144 -8.37 -10.16 2.21
CA PHE A 144 -9.21 -9.05 2.65
C PHE A 144 -8.42 -7.73 2.70
N HIS A 145 -7.20 -7.77 3.25
CA HIS A 145 -6.31 -6.61 3.29
C HIS A 145 -5.99 -6.09 1.89
N HIS A 146 -5.50 -6.96 0.98
CA HIS A 146 -5.18 -6.54 -0.38
C HIS A 146 -6.41 -6.10 -1.20
N ALA A 147 -7.61 -6.57 -0.88
CA ALA A 147 -8.82 -6.08 -1.53
C ALA A 147 -9.24 -4.69 -1.02
N LEU A 148 -9.17 -4.45 0.30
CA LEU A 148 -9.69 -3.24 0.92
C LEU A 148 -8.73 -2.05 0.83
N VAL A 149 -7.42 -2.28 0.99
CA VAL A 149 -6.42 -1.20 1.06
C VAL A 149 -6.39 -0.32 -0.20
N PRO A 150 -6.41 -0.84 -1.45
CA PRO A 150 -6.47 0.02 -2.63
C PRO A 150 -7.72 0.91 -2.66
N MET A 151 -8.86 0.42 -2.18
CA MET A 151 -10.10 1.20 -2.13
C MET A 151 -10.03 2.32 -1.10
N THR A 152 -9.49 2.05 0.10
CA THR A 152 -9.35 3.08 1.14
C THR A 152 -8.32 4.14 0.76
N VAL A 153 -7.21 3.73 0.14
CA VAL A 153 -6.18 4.65 -0.34
C VAL A 153 -6.72 5.52 -1.48
N TRP A 154 -7.55 4.98 -2.38
CA TRP A 154 -8.19 5.78 -3.44
C TRP A 154 -9.02 6.94 -2.86
N ILE A 155 -9.83 6.68 -1.83
CA ILE A 155 -10.60 7.71 -1.13
C ILE A 155 -9.66 8.73 -0.50
N GLY A 156 -8.62 8.28 0.20
CA GLY A 156 -7.65 9.16 0.84
C GLY A 156 -6.98 10.13 -0.14
N ILE A 157 -6.63 9.66 -1.35
CA ILE A 157 -6.01 10.51 -2.37
C ILE A 157 -7.03 11.42 -3.03
N LYS A 158 -8.23 10.91 -3.35
CA LYS A 158 -9.27 11.67 -4.04
C LYS A 158 -9.73 12.89 -3.26
N TYR A 159 -9.72 12.82 -1.93
CA TYR A 159 -10.29 13.86 -1.07
C TYR A 159 -9.27 14.52 -0.12
N GLY A 160 -8.04 14.00 -0.04
CA GLY A 160 -7.09 14.48 0.97
C GLY A 160 -5.67 13.96 0.81
N ALA A 161 -5.07 14.18 -0.36
CA ALA A 161 -3.68 13.81 -0.64
C ALA A 161 -2.70 14.81 0.00
N GLY A 162 -2.38 14.62 1.29
CA GLY A 162 -1.43 15.47 2.01
C GLY A 162 -1.63 15.46 3.53
N GLY A 163 -0.90 16.34 4.22
CA GLY A 163 -1.00 16.54 5.67
C GLY A 163 -0.91 15.24 6.47
N TYR A 164 -1.71 15.17 7.53
CA TYR A 164 -1.75 14.03 8.46
C TYR A 164 -2.07 12.68 7.79
N ASN A 165 -2.87 12.67 6.71
CA ASN A 165 -3.20 11.44 5.98
C ASN A 165 -1.96 10.72 5.43
N THR A 166 -0.85 11.44 5.25
CA THR A 166 0.42 10.87 4.76
C THR A 166 1.26 10.18 5.82
N LEU A 167 0.88 10.25 7.11
CA LEU A 167 1.58 9.55 8.19
C LEU A 167 1.52 8.02 7.98
N PHE A 168 0.34 7.51 7.64
CA PHE A 168 0.15 6.09 7.35
C PHE A 168 1.06 5.58 6.23
N PRO A 169 1.06 6.16 5.01
CA PRO A 169 1.92 5.67 3.94
C PRO A 169 3.42 5.84 4.23
N VAL A 170 3.85 6.85 4.99
CA VAL A 170 5.26 6.98 5.42
C VAL A 170 5.67 5.78 6.27
N LEU A 171 4.94 5.51 7.35
CA LEU A 171 5.25 4.43 8.26
C LEU A 171 5.12 3.06 7.59
N ASN A 172 4.09 2.88 6.76
CA ASN A 172 3.90 1.66 5.99
C ASN A 172 5.07 1.43 5.01
N SER A 173 5.52 2.46 4.30
CA SER A 173 6.63 2.35 3.34
C SER A 173 7.94 1.99 4.05
N PHE A 174 8.21 2.56 5.24
CA PHE A 174 9.35 2.16 6.06
C PHE A 174 9.32 0.66 6.42
N VAL A 175 8.18 0.17 6.87
CA VAL A 175 8.01 -1.25 7.19
C VAL A 175 8.12 -2.12 5.93
N HIS A 176 7.60 -1.66 4.79
CA HIS A 176 7.67 -2.36 3.51
C HIS A 176 9.11 -2.49 3.00
N VAL A 177 9.98 -1.48 3.19
CA VAL A 177 11.42 -1.58 2.88
C VAL A 177 12.02 -2.81 3.55
N TRP A 178 11.83 -2.95 4.86
CA TRP A 178 12.40 -4.06 5.62
C TRP A 178 11.73 -5.41 5.33
N MET A 179 10.42 -5.41 5.13
CA MET A 179 9.66 -6.61 4.79
C MET A 179 10.08 -7.18 3.42
N TYR A 180 10.12 -6.35 2.38
CA TYR A 180 10.49 -6.78 1.04
C TYR A 180 11.98 -7.08 0.93
N LEU A 181 12.84 -6.40 1.70
CA LEU A 181 14.25 -6.77 1.81
C LEU A 181 14.39 -8.19 2.37
N TYR A 182 13.64 -8.52 3.42
CA TYR A 182 13.62 -9.88 3.96
C TYR A 182 13.14 -10.90 2.94
N TYR A 183 12.07 -10.61 2.19
CA TYR A 183 11.56 -11.53 1.16
C TYR A 183 12.52 -11.70 -0.01
N GLY A 184 13.19 -10.63 -0.46
CA GLY A 184 14.23 -10.66 -1.48
C GLY A 184 15.42 -11.51 -1.06
N LEU A 185 15.93 -11.30 0.17
CA LEU A 185 17.01 -12.11 0.74
C LEU A 185 16.59 -13.57 0.93
N ALA A 186 15.35 -13.83 1.36
CA ALA A 186 14.84 -15.19 1.52
C ALA A 186 14.72 -15.91 0.17
N ALA A 187 14.45 -15.20 -0.92
CA ALA A 187 14.40 -15.74 -2.27
C ALA A 187 15.80 -16.11 -2.83
N LEU A 188 16.89 -15.58 -2.26
CA LEU A 188 18.26 -15.98 -2.59
C LEU A 188 18.62 -17.39 -2.10
N GLY A 189 17.71 -18.09 -1.43
CA GLY A 189 17.81 -19.53 -1.15
C GLY A 189 18.41 -19.90 0.21
N PRO A 190 18.61 -21.20 0.49
CA PRO A 190 18.97 -21.70 1.82
C PRO A 190 20.30 -21.15 2.36
N SER A 191 21.24 -20.83 1.47
CA SER A 191 22.54 -20.24 1.82
C SER A 191 22.40 -18.87 2.50
N VAL A 192 21.38 -18.10 2.13
CA VAL A 192 21.10 -16.77 2.72
C VAL A 192 20.08 -16.88 3.85
N GLN A 193 19.08 -17.76 3.74
CA GLN A 193 18.01 -17.91 4.74
C GLN A 193 18.51 -18.19 6.15
N LYS A 194 19.64 -18.89 6.31
CA LYS A 194 20.26 -19.15 7.61
C LYS A 194 20.67 -17.89 8.38
N TYR A 195 20.93 -16.78 7.68
CA TYR A 195 21.28 -15.49 8.29
C TYR A 195 20.06 -14.64 8.63
N LEU A 196 18.85 -15.06 8.25
CA LEU A 196 17.61 -14.30 8.44
C LEU A 196 16.94 -14.56 9.79
N TRP A 197 17.75 -14.55 10.86
CA TRP A 197 17.31 -14.78 12.25
C TRP A 197 16.35 -13.70 12.76
N TRP A 198 16.36 -12.53 12.14
CA TRP A 198 15.63 -11.35 12.58
C TRP A 198 14.15 -11.29 12.13
N LYS A 199 13.62 -12.37 11.51
CA LYS A 199 12.20 -12.48 11.10
C LYS A 199 11.22 -12.09 12.21
N LYS A 200 11.49 -12.52 13.45
CA LYS A 200 10.61 -12.22 14.60
C LYS A 200 10.54 -10.72 14.91
N TYR A 201 11.62 -9.98 14.70
CA TYR A 201 11.66 -8.53 14.93
C TYR A 201 10.89 -7.78 13.85
N LEU A 202 10.92 -8.25 12.60
CA LEU A 202 10.05 -7.70 11.54
C LEU A 202 8.58 -7.82 11.89
N THR A 203 8.15 -8.99 12.36
CA THR A 203 6.76 -9.18 12.75
C THR A 203 6.40 -8.27 13.91
N LYS A 204 7.27 -8.12 14.91
CA LYS A 204 7.06 -7.15 15.99
C LYS A 204 6.95 -5.70 15.46
N LEU A 205 7.83 -5.32 14.54
CA LEU A 205 7.82 -4.00 13.89
C LEU A 205 6.46 -3.74 13.21
N GLN A 206 5.97 -4.67 12.40
CA GLN A 206 4.66 -4.59 11.74
C GLN A 206 3.51 -4.43 12.75
N LEU A 207 3.54 -5.20 13.85
CA LEU A 207 2.51 -5.13 14.90
C LEU A 207 2.54 -3.76 15.61
N VAL A 208 3.73 -3.26 15.96
CA VAL A 208 3.91 -1.98 16.66
C VAL A 208 3.39 -0.83 15.80
N PHE A 209 3.82 -0.74 14.54
CA PHE A 209 3.37 0.33 13.66
C PHE A 209 1.86 0.27 13.39
N ARG A 210 1.31 -0.93 13.19
CA ARG A 210 -0.15 -1.08 13.03
C ARG A 210 -0.90 -0.61 14.28
N ASN A 211 -0.45 -1.02 15.47
CA ASN A 211 -1.11 -0.62 16.72
C ASN A 211 -0.98 0.87 16.99
N PHE A 212 0.18 1.46 16.67
CA PHE A 212 0.40 2.90 16.74
C PHE A 212 -0.60 3.65 15.84
N ILE A 213 -0.71 3.26 14.56
CA ILE A 213 -1.69 3.82 13.63
C ILE A 213 -3.12 3.70 14.18
N LEU A 214 -3.50 2.54 14.74
CA LEU A 214 -4.84 2.36 15.29
C LEU A 214 -5.11 3.23 16.53
N SER A 215 -4.08 3.52 17.34
CA SER A 215 -4.22 4.42 18.48
C SER A 215 -4.42 5.87 18.07
N LEU A 216 -3.93 6.26 16.90
CA LEU A 216 -4.10 7.60 16.34
C LEU A 216 -5.53 7.89 15.86
N CYS A 217 -6.33 6.87 15.55
CA CYS A 217 -7.76 7.02 15.27
C CYS A 217 -8.64 7.21 16.52
N LYS A 218 -8.05 7.15 17.73
CA LYS A 218 -8.76 7.29 19.01
C LYS A 218 -8.51 8.61 19.74
N LEU A 219 -7.66 9.48 19.17
CA LEU A 219 -7.36 10.83 19.64
C LEU A 219 -8.09 11.83 18.75
#